data_AF-A0A7K1URC6-F1
#
_entry.id   AF-A0A7K1URC6-F1
#
_cell.length_a   1.000
_cell.length_b   1.000
_cell.length_c   1.000
_cell.angle_alpha   90.00
_cell.angle_beta   90.00
_cell.angle_gamma   90.00
#
_symmetry.space_group_name_H-M   'P 1'
#
loop_
_entity.id
_entity.type
_entity.pdbx_description
1 polymer ?
#
loop_
_entity_poly.entity_id
_entity_poly.type
_entity_poly.pdbx_seq_one_letter_code
_entity_poly.pdbx_strand_id
1 'polypeptide(L)'
;MSTDPTPACRRGFARGLALAAALAVSVCGANLAAGHHASSQADEIKPVGDSSTLPTPSPIAAGLPQIFALPKSVEFAADFTDLQNTLDGRVGLAVMPVGGGDMVQLGDWKDGIAWSTIKVPLALAALRHDPQGMRSTAEAAITYSDNDAAQELWISLGNGSQAADAVEAVLREAGDVTTDVAARHTKLAALESDDLLAFGATEWSLADQVHFASRLPCLPRANSVVSLMSEITPSQSWGLGRLIGAEFKGGWGPDDDTGKYTVRQFGLIPTLNGPIAVALAAEPNSGSFDDATDMMDKLALLVGDHLPDLRGGLCSH
;
A
#
# COMPACT_ATOMS: atom_id res chain seq x y z
N MET A 1 -1.28 6.16 16.39
CA MET A 1 0.00 6.31 15.67
C MET A 1 0.77 5.00 15.71
N SER A 2 1.60 4.64 14.70
CA SER A 2 2.34 3.37 14.78
C SER A 2 3.29 3.28 15.96
N THR A 3 3.25 2.15 16.67
CA THR A 3 4.08 1.86 17.84
C THR A 3 4.86 0.57 17.64
N ASP A 4 6.19 0.66 17.74
CA ASP A 4 7.04 -0.52 17.57
C ASP A 4 6.84 -1.50 18.74
N PRO A 5 6.86 -2.83 18.47
CA PRO A 5 6.66 -3.87 19.48
C PRO A 5 7.75 -3.99 20.55
N THR A 6 8.70 -3.04 20.62
CA THR A 6 9.74 -3.06 21.66
C THR A 6 9.28 -2.36 22.94
N PRO A 7 9.48 -2.96 24.13
CA PRO A 7 9.32 -2.22 25.38
C PRO A 7 10.37 -1.11 25.39
N ALA A 8 9.96 0.10 25.76
CA ALA A 8 10.82 1.28 25.82
C ALA A 8 12.09 1.01 26.63
N CYS A 9 13.15 0.58 25.95
CA CYS A 9 14.48 0.50 26.51
C CYS A 9 15.02 1.92 26.45
N ARG A 10 14.77 2.71 27.50
CA ARG A 10 15.40 4.03 27.70
C ARG A 10 16.92 3.86 27.64
N ARG A 11 17.50 4.05 26.46
CA ARG A 11 18.94 4.23 26.32
C ARG A 11 19.26 5.66 26.68
N GLY A 12 19.76 5.84 27.91
CA GLY A 12 20.36 7.09 28.35
C GLY A 12 21.44 7.53 27.36
N PHE A 13 21.44 8.83 27.06
CA PHE A 13 22.47 9.50 26.29
C PHE A 13 23.86 9.19 26.88
N ALA A 14 24.68 8.44 26.16
CA ALA A 14 26.12 8.42 26.35
C ALA A 14 26.77 8.95 25.08
N ARG A 15 27.23 10.21 25.15
CA ARG A 15 28.12 10.83 24.18
C ARG A 15 29.39 9.97 24.07
N GLY A 16 29.67 9.45 22.87
CA GLY A 16 30.89 8.69 22.58
C GLY A 16 31.41 9.05 21.19
N LEU A 17 32.65 9.53 21.15
CA LEU A 17 33.37 10.09 20.01
C LEU A 17 33.32 9.24 18.73
N ALA A 18 33.21 9.93 17.60
CA ALA A 18 33.48 9.42 16.27
C ALA A 18 34.96 9.05 16.08
N LEU A 19 35.20 7.88 15.48
CA LEU A 19 36.44 7.59 14.74
C LEU A 19 36.07 7.12 13.34
N ALA A 20 36.41 7.95 12.35
CA ALA A 20 36.35 7.62 10.94
C ALA A 20 37.56 6.75 10.57
N ALA A 21 37.33 5.59 9.96
CA ALA A 21 38.35 4.79 9.31
C ALA A 21 38.09 4.81 7.80
N ALA A 22 38.91 5.55 7.07
CA ALA A 22 38.92 5.58 5.61
C ALA A 22 39.71 4.38 5.07
N LEU A 23 39.04 3.51 4.31
CA LEU A 23 39.69 2.44 3.54
C LEU A 23 39.78 2.90 2.08
N ALA A 24 40.99 3.23 1.65
CA ALA A 24 41.33 3.49 0.26
C ALA A 24 41.57 2.16 -0.47
N VAL A 25 40.74 1.84 -1.46
CA VAL A 25 40.98 0.72 -2.37
C VAL A 25 41.70 1.23 -3.62
N SER A 26 42.91 0.71 -3.82
CA SER A 26 43.75 0.90 -4.99
C SER A 26 43.32 -0.07 -6.09
N VAL A 27 43.08 0.43 -7.31
CA VAL A 27 43.01 -0.40 -8.52
C VAL A 27 43.96 0.18 -9.56
N CYS A 28 45.00 -0.60 -9.85
CA CYS A 28 45.95 -0.38 -10.95
C CYS A 28 45.37 -1.03 -12.22
N GLY A 29 45.44 -0.33 -13.35
CA GLY A 29 44.85 -0.76 -14.62
C GLY A 29 45.78 -1.61 -15.50
N ALA A 30 45.22 -2.14 -16.60
CA ALA A 30 45.91 -2.38 -17.87
C ALA A 30 44.92 -2.79 -19.00
N ASN A 31 44.65 -1.82 -19.88
CA ASN A 31 44.77 -1.84 -21.35
C ASN A 31 44.49 -3.09 -22.24
N LEU A 32 43.63 -2.81 -23.24
CA LEU A 32 43.82 -2.88 -24.71
C LEU A 32 43.49 -4.15 -25.54
N ALA A 33 42.87 -3.82 -26.70
CA ALA A 33 42.85 -4.45 -28.02
C ALA A 33 41.86 -5.62 -28.24
N ALA A 34 40.80 -5.46 -29.04
CA ALA A 34 40.69 -5.30 -30.51
C ALA A 34 40.41 -6.64 -31.21
N GLY A 35 39.35 -6.70 -32.03
CA GLY A 35 39.08 -7.84 -32.91
C GLY A 35 37.69 -7.77 -33.56
N HIS A 36 37.65 -7.40 -34.83
CA HIS A 36 36.47 -7.29 -35.70
C HIS A 36 36.03 -8.63 -36.34
N HIS A 37 34.81 -8.63 -36.91
CA HIS A 37 34.26 -9.47 -37.98
C HIS A 37 33.88 -10.93 -37.61
N ALA A 38 32.80 -11.56 -38.12
CA ALA A 38 32.00 -11.32 -39.32
C ALA A 38 30.61 -12.03 -39.26
N SER A 39 29.69 -11.54 -40.10
CA SER A 39 28.77 -12.31 -40.95
C SER A 39 27.53 -12.98 -40.35
N SER A 40 26.38 -12.29 -40.41
CA SER A 40 25.05 -12.92 -40.45
C SER A 40 24.60 -13.05 -41.92
N GLN A 41 24.59 -14.27 -42.45
CA GLN A 41 23.82 -14.59 -43.66
C GLN A 41 22.36 -14.77 -43.25
N ALA A 42 21.47 -13.97 -43.84
CA ALA A 42 20.04 -14.18 -43.84
C ALA A 42 19.70 -14.82 -45.19
N ASP A 43 19.22 -16.07 -45.16
CA ASP A 43 18.62 -16.68 -46.35
C ASP A 43 17.09 -16.60 -46.26
N GLU A 44 16.56 -15.93 -47.27
CA GLU A 44 15.16 -15.77 -47.63
C GLU A 44 14.67 -17.07 -48.30
N ILE A 45 13.55 -17.64 -47.83
CA ILE A 45 12.84 -18.70 -48.55
C ILE A 45 11.40 -18.25 -48.80
N LYS A 46 11.09 -18.03 -50.08
CA LYS A 46 9.72 -17.85 -50.61
C LYS A 46 9.13 -19.19 -51.12
N PRO A 47 7.79 -19.30 -51.19
CA PRO A 47 7.10 -20.59 -51.25
C PRO A 47 6.93 -21.11 -52.68
N VAL A 48 6.88 -22.44 -52.83
CA VAL A 48 6.45 -23.16 -54.04
C VAL A 48 5.10 -23.83 -53.74
N GLY A 49 4.18 -23.74 -54.69
CA GLY A 49 2.78 -24.12 -54.56
C GLY A 49 2.44 -25.58 -54.89
N ASP A 50 1.12 -25.73 -55.04
CA ASP A 50 0.30 -26.83 -55.56
C ASP A 50 -0.12 -28.00 -54.62
N SER A 51 -1.33 -27.82 -54.08
CA SER A 51 -2.52 -28.65 -54.28
C SER A 51 -2.33 -30.16 -54.51
N SER A 52 -2.64 -30.95 -53.48
CA SER A 52 -3.46 -32.14 -53.68
C SER A 52 -4.22 -32.52 -52.41
N THR A 53 -5.53 -32.64 -52.60
CA THR A 53 -6.59 -32.92 -51.63
C THR A 53 -6.47 -34.29 -50.98
N LEU A 54 -6.47 -34.33 -49.65
CA LEU A 54 -6.82 -35.50 -48.83
C LEU A 54 -7.90 -35.06 -47.83
N PRO A 55 -8.89 -35.92 -47.50
CA PRO A 55 -10.01 -35.52 -46.66
C PRO A 55 -9.56 -35.41 -45.20
N THR A 56 -9.55 -34.18 -44.69
CA THR A 56 -9.28 -33.88 -43.28
C THR A 56 -10.48 -34.34 -42.43
N PRO A 57 -10.29 -35.17 -41.39
CA PRO A 57 -11.31 -35.32 -40.37
C PRO A 57 -11.45 -33.98 -39.65
N SER A 58 -12.67 -33.45 -39.57
CA SER A 58 -13.00 -32.25 -38.81
C SER A 58 -12.45 -32.35 -37.38
N PRO A 59 -11.67 -31.38 -36.89
CA PRO A 59 -11.61 -31.15 -35.45
C PRO A 59 -12.93 -30.47 -35.08
N ILE A 60 -13.90 -31.28 -34.68
CA ILE A 60 -14.96 -30.81 -33.78
C ILE A 60 -14.25 -30.51 -32.46
N ALA A 61 -13.80 -29.27 -32.30
CA ALA A 61 -13.44 -28.69 -31.01
C ALA A 61 -13.67 -27.18 -31.05
N ALA A 62 -14.83 -26.77 -31.56
CA ALA A 62 -15.38 -25.45 -31.32
C ALA A 62 -16.49 -25.60 -30.27
N GLY A 63 -16.29 -24.97 -29.11
CA GLY A 63 -17.36 -24.65 -28.18
C GLY A 63 -17.82 -25.79 -27.28
N LEU A 64 -17.00 -26.18 -26.31
CA LEU A 64 -17.59 -26.37 -24.98
C LEU A 64 -17.97 -24.96 -24.50
N PRO A 65 -19.24 -24.69 -24.12
CA PRO A 65 -19.54 -23.44 -23.47
C PRO A 65 -18.69 -23.37 -22.20
N GLN A 66 -18.27 -22.17 -21.78
CA GLN A 66 -17.68 -21.96 -20.46
C GLN A 66 -18.75 -22.16 -19.36
N ILE A 67 -19.31 -23.37 -19.27
CA ILE A 67 -20.43 -23.69 -18.36
C ILE A 67 -19.96 -23.92 -16.92
N PHE A 68 -18.65 -23.81 -16.64
CA PHE A 68 -18.09 -24.07 -15.31
C PHE A 68 -17.00 -23.07 -14.87
N ALA A 69 -16.70 -22.02 -15.64
CA ALA A 69 -15.83 -20.96 -15.14
C ALA A 69 -16.67 -20.06 -14.23
N LEU A 70 -16.41 -20.11 -12.92
CA LEU A 70 -16.98 -19.14 -11.99
C LEU A 70 -16.55 -17.72 -12.43
N PRO A 71 -17.36 -16.69 -12.19
CA PRO A 71 -16.88 -15.33 -12.35
C PRO A 71 -15.59 -15.17 -11.54
N LYS A 72 -14.57 -14.53 -12.12
CA LYS A 72 -13.24 -14.35 -11.50
C LYS A 72 -13.29 -13.74 -10.08
N SER A 73 -14.28 -12.89 -9.81
CA SER A 73 -14.54 -12.34 -8.47
C SER A 73 -15.00 -13.38 -7.45
N VAL A 74 -15.65 -14.46 -7.89
CA VAL A 74 -16.08 -15.57 -7.04
C VAL A 74 -14.91 -16.47 -6.70
N GLU A 75 -13.98 -16.70 -7.63
CA GLU A 75 -12.73 -17.44 -7.38
C GLU A 75 -11.87 -16.71 -6.34
N PHE A 76 -11.64 -15.41 -6.51
CA PHE A 76 -10.92 -14.58 -5.53
C PHE A 76 -11.54 -14.63 -4.13
N ALA A 77 -12.88 -14.57 -4.04
CA ALA A 77 -13.57 -14.65 -2.76
C ALA A 77 -13.49 -16.06 -2.13
N ALA A 78 -13.47 -17.11 -2.94
CA ALA A 78 -13.30 -18.49 -2.48
C ALA A 78 -11.88 -18.72 -1.94
N ASP A 79 -10.85 -18.30 -2.69
CA ASP A 79 -9.46 -18.46 -2.28
C ASP A 79 -9.13 -17.60 -1.03
N PHE A 80 -9.75 -16.42 -0.90
CA PHE A 80 -9.72 -15.68 0.36
C PHE A 80 -10.32 -16.46 1.52
N THR A 81 -11.49 -17.09 1.31
CA THR A 81 -12.16 -17.87 2.36
C THR A 81 -11.29 -19.05 2.81
N ASP A 82 -10.68 -19.75 1.85
CA ASP A 82 -9.77 -20.84 2.12
C ASP A 82 -8.54 -20.36 2.89
N LEU A 83 -7.93 -19.24 2.48
CA LEU A 83 -6.83 -18.62 3.22
C LEU A 83 -7.25 -18.26 4.64
N GLN A 84 -8.37 -17.56 4.82
CA GLN A 84 -8.87 -17.12 6.13
C GLN A 84 -9.02 -18.31 7.10
N ASN A 85 -9.52 -19.46 6.63
CA ASN A 85 -9.65 -20.67 7.44
C ASN A 85 -8.32 -21.26 7.93
N THR A 86 -7.20 -20.88 7.32
CA THR A 86 -5.84 -21.29 7.74
C THR A 86 -5.16 -20.30 8.67
N LEU A 87 -5.70 -19.09 8.83
CA LEU A 87 -5.11 -18.04 9.64
C LEU A 87 -5.66 -18.10 11.07
N ASP A 88 -4.79 -17.88 12.06
CA ASP A 88 -5.19 -17.84 13.47
C ASP A 88 -5.43 -16.40 13.92
N GLY A 89 -6.59 -15.86 13.55
CA GLY A 89 -6.96 -14.48 13.88
C GLY A 89 -8.01 -13.91 12.94
N ARG A 90 -8.22 -12.59 13.06
CA ARG A 90 -9.14 -11.84 12.20
C ARG A 90 -8.38 -11.20 11.04
N VAL A 91 -8.99 -11.18 9.87
CA VAL A 91 -8.44 -10.53 8.68
C VAL A 91 -9.51 -9.81 7.88
N GLY A 92 -9.08 -8.79 7.15
CA GLY A 92 -9.93 -8.02 6.26
C GLY A 92 -9.18 -7.62 5.01
N LEU A 93 -9.91 -7.61 3.89
CA LEU A 93 -9.39 -7.23 2.58
C LEU A 93 -10.48 -6.46 1.83
N ALA A 94 -10.12 -5.32 1.27
CA ALA A 94 -10.97 -4.59 0.35
C ALA A 94 -10.20 -4.19 -0.91
N VAL A 95 -10.82 -4.31 -2.08
CA VAL A 95 -10.25 -3.98 -3.39
C VAL A 95 -11.22 -3.14 -4.19
N MET A 96 -10.71 -2.14 -4.92
CA MET A 96 -11.50 -1.27 -5.78
C MET A 96 -10.68 -0.80 -6.99
N PRO A 97 -11.27 -0.65 -8.20
CA PRO A 97 -10.58 -0.03 -9.33
C PRO A 97 -10.23 1.43 -9.04
N VAL A 98 -9.04 1.89 -9.43
CA VAL A 98 -8.70 3.33 -9.36
C VAL A 98 -9.64 4.16 -10.24
N GLY A 99 -10.03 5.34 -9.79
CA GLY A 99 -11.02 6.18 -10.46
C GLY A 99 -12.47 5.78 -10.19
N GLY A 100 -12.70 4.70 -9.44
CA GLY A 100 -14.01 4.26 -8.99
C GLY A 100 -14.53 2.99 -9.68
N GLY A 101 -15.55 2.38 -9.10
CA GLY A 101 -16.13 1.12 -9.55
C GLY A 101 -16.69 0.31 -8.39
N ASP A 102 -17.02 -0.95 -8.67
CA ASP A 102 -17.51 -1.87 -7.66
C ASP A 102 -16.39 -2.25 -6.69
N MET A 103 -16.72 -2.23 -5.39
CA MET A 103 -15.84 -2.65 -4.31
C MET A 103 -16.05 -4.13 -4.02
N VAL A 104 -14.95 -4.86 -3.80
CA VAL A 104 -14.97 -6.18 -3.19
C VAL A 104 -14.45 -6.03 -1.77
N GLN A 105 -15.22 -6.48 -0.77
CA GLN A 105 -14.81 -6.50 0.64
C GLN A 105 -15.01 -7.89 1.22
N LEU A 106 -13.98 -8.43 1.85
CA LEU A 106 -13.88 -9.80 2.35
C LEU A 106 -13.31 -9.79 3.78
N GLY A 107 -13.65 -10.83 4.55
CA GLY A 107 -13.13 -11.03 5.90
C GLY A 107 -14.03 -10.57 7.04
N ASP A 108 -13.55 -10.85 8.25
CA ASP A 108 -14.23 -10.56 9.51
C ASP A 108 -13.65 -9.34 10.26
N TRP A 109 -12.50 -8.82 9.80
CA TRP A 109 -12.01 -7.51 10.18
C TRP A 109 -12.50 -6.45 9.18
N LYS A 110 -13.13 -5.38 9.66
CA LYS A 110 -13.74 -4.36 8.80
C LYS A 110 -13.35 -2.94 9.16
N ASP A 111 -13.31 -2.65 10.45
CA ASP A 111 -13.19 -1.31 11.00
C ASP A 111 -12.21 -1.30 12.16
N GLY A 112 -11.60 -0.14 12.39
CA GLY A 112 -10.67 0.11 13.48
C GLY A 112 -9.86 1.38 13.23
N ILE A 113 -9.01 1.73 14.19
CA ILE A 113 -8.20 2.94 14.10
C ILE A 113 -7.19 2.90 12.95
N ALA A 114 -6.97 4.06 12.34
CA ALA A 114 -6.14 4.24 11.16
C ALA A 114 -4.65 3.98 11.43
N TRP A 115 -4.19 4.16 12.67
CA TRP A 115 -2.75 4.16 12.97
C TRP A 115 -2.01 5.14 12.04
N SER A 116 -0.82 4.78 11.55
CA SER A 116 -0.05 5.64 10.63
C SER A 116 -0.58 5.69 9.20
N THR A 117 -1.66 4.96 8.86
CA THR A 117 -2.23 5.05 7.51
C THR A 117 -2.83 6.44 7.24
N ILE A 118 -3.36 7.12 8.25
CA ILE A 118 -3.88 8.50 8.16
C ILE A 118 -2.80 9.53 7.77
N LYS A 119 -1.51 9.18 7.85
CA LYS A 119 -0.41 10.07 7.43
C LYS A 119 -0.49 10.42 5.94
N VAL A 120 -1.12 9.59 5.11
CA VAL A 120 -1.28 9.86 3.67
C VAL A 120 -2.16 11.10 3.41
N PRO A 121 -3.43 11.16 3.86
CA PRO A 121 -4.23 12.38 3.70
C PRO A 121 -3.64 13.57 4.47
N LEU A 122 -2.99 13.35 5.62
CA LEU A 122 -2.27 14.39 6.36
C LEU A 122 -1.12 15.01 5.55
N ALA A 123 -0.25 14.19 4.97
CA ALA A 123 0.84 14.67 4.13
C ALA A 123 0.32 15.40 2.89
N LEU A 124 -0.79 14.93 2.30
CA LEU A 124 -1.40 15.63 1.17
C LEU A 124 -1.94 17.00 1.57
N ALA A 125 -2.62 17.12 2.70
CA ALA A 125 -3.09 18.39 3.22
C ALA A 125 -1.92 19.36 3.49
N ALA A 126 -0.89 18.90 4.20
CA ALA A 126 0.29 19.69 4.55
C ALA A 126 1.09 20.14 3.31
N LEU A 127 1.35 19.24 2.35
CA LEU A 127 2.03 19.58 1.10
C LEU A 127 1.20 20.53 0.24
N ARG A 128 -0.13 20.48 0.33
CA ARG A 128 -0.98 21.46 -0.36
C ARG A 128 -0.83 22.85 0.24
N HIS A 129 -0.76 22.92 1.58
CA HIS A 129 -0.57 24.15 2.35
C HIS A 129 0.83 24.78 2.12
N ASP A 130 1.90 24.00 2.29
CA ASP A 130 3.28 24.43 2.06
C ASP A 130 4.07 23.37 1.26
N PRO A 131 4.07 23.48 -0.08
CA PRO A 131 4.65 22.46 -0.96
C PRO A 131 6.16 22.26 -0.80
N GLN A 132 6.88 23.33 -0.44
CA GLN A 132 8.34 23.31 -0.38
C GLN A 132 8.83 23.12 1.05
N GLY A 133 8.23 23.81 2.02
CA GLY A 133 8.65 23.69 3.42
C GLY A 133 8.35 22.33 4.02
N MET A 134 7.25 21.67 3.62
CA MET A 134 6.86 20.37 4.19
C MET A 134 7.37 19.15 3.42
N ARG A 135 8.17 19.33 2.36
CA ARG A 135 8.58 18.21 1.50
C ARG A 135 9.37 17.14 2.24
N SER A 136 10.44 17.52 2.95
CA SER A 136 11.28 16.57 3.69
C SER A 136 10.54 15.94 4.87
N THR A 137 9.67 16.71 5.52
CA THR A 137 8.84 16.24 6.64
C THR A 137 7.81 15.21 6.15
N ALA A 138 7.20 15.44 4.98
CA ALA A 138 6.29 14.48 4.35
C ALA A 138 7.03 13.19 3.94
N GLU A 139 8.23 13.30 3.40
CA GLU A 139 9.07 12.14 3.08
C GLU A 139 9.30 11.29 4.34
N ALA A 140 9.82 11.87 5.43
CA ALA A 140 10.05 11.15 6.68
C ALA A 140 8.76 10.51 7.24
N ALA A 141 7.64 11.25 7.23
CA ALA A 141 6.37 10.76 7.73
C ALA A 141 5.78 9.60 6.91
N ILE A 142 6.02 9.56 5.59
CA ILE A 142 5.47 8.52 4.71
C ILE A 142 6.42 7.33 4.61
N THR A 143 7.70 7.53 4.27
CA THR A 143 8.64 6.44 3.93
C THR A 143 9.19 5.71 5.16
N TYR A 144 9.48 6.46 6.23
CA TYR A 144 9.94 5.93 7.52
C TYR A 144 8.81 5.79 8.55
N SER A 145 7.61 6.28 8.24
CA SER A 145 6.52 6.38 9.21
C SER A 145 6.92 7.18 10.46
N ASP A 146 7.79 8.18 10.33
CA ASP A 146 8.27 8.99 11.44
C ASP A 146 7.10 9.75 12.12
N ASN A 147 7.04 9.68 13.45
CA ASN A 147 5.94 10.23 14.22
C ASN A 147 6.12 11.72 14.53
N ASP A 148 7.36 12.17 14.74
CA ASP A 148 7.67 13.57 14.98
C ASP A 148 7.47 14.38 13.71
N ALA A 149 7.89 13.85 12.56
CA ALA A 149 7.62 14.45 11.26
C ALA A 149 6.10 14.54 11.00
N ALA A 150 5.34 13.49 11.29
CA ALA A 150 3.89 13.54 11.15
C ALA A 150 3.23 14.57 12.08
N GLN A 151 3.76 14.75 13.29
CA GLN A 151 3.31 15.82 14.18
C GLN A 151 3.63 17.21 13.63
N GLU A 152 4.80 17.40 13.01
CA GLU A 152 5.17 18.65 12.37
C GLU A 152 4.24 18.97 11.18
N LEU A 153 3.89 17.97 10.36
CA LEU A 153 2.86 18.13 9.30
C LEU A 153 1.53 18.59 9.90
N TRP A 154 1.10 17.98 11.00
CA TRP A 154 -0.15 18.34 11.68
C TRP A 154 -0.13 19.77 12.19
N ILE A 155 0.93 20.17 12.90
CA ILE A 155 1.10 21.53 13.44
C ILE A 155 1.14 22.58 12.31
N SER A 156 1.72 22.23 11.15
CA SER A 156 1.77 23.13 9.99
C SER A 156 0.38 23.54 9.47
N LEU A 157 -0.66 22.76 9.78
CA LEU A 157 -2.04 23.00 9.35
C LEU A 157 -2.83 23.88 10.33
N GLY A 158 -2.24 24.27 11.46
CA GLY A 158 -2.88 25.10 12.49
C GLY A 158 -3.08 24.34 13.80
N ASN A 159 -4.07 24.77 14.58
CA ASN A 159 -4.45 24.05 15.81
C ASN A 159 -5.10 22.69 15.49
N GLY A 160 -5.27 21.84 16.51
CA GLY A 160 -5.84 20.49 16.34
C GLY A 160 -7.15 20.43 15.53
N SER A 161 -8.07 21.38 15.72
CA SER A 161 -9.34 21.39 14.97
C SER A 161 -9.14 21.79 13.50
N GLN A 162 -8.29 22.78 13.24
CA GLN A 162 -7.97 23.23 11.87
C GLN A 162 -7.22 22.15 11.09
N ALA A 163 -6.29 21.45 11.75
CA ALA A 163 -5.59 20.33 11.16
C ALA A 163 -6.53 19.16 10.86
N ALA A 164 -7.46 18.84 11.77
CA ALA A 164 -8.49 17.83 11.52
C ALA A 164 -9.37 18.21 10.33
N ASP A 165 -9.87 19.45 10.26
CA ASP A 165 -10.64 19.96 9.14
C ASP A 165 -9.89 19.84 7.81
N ALA A 166 -8.58 20.12 7.81
CA ALA A 166 -7.75 20.04 6.61
C ALA A 166 -7.58 18.58 6.13
N VAL A 167 -7.40 17.63 7.05
CA VAL A 167 -7.32 16.20 6.71
C VAL A 167 -8.68 15.67 6.26
N GLU A 168 -9.76 16.02 6.96
CA GLU A 168 -11.12 15.67 6.57
C GLU A 168 -11.47 16.22 5.19
N ALA A 169 -11.08 17.46 4.86
CA ALA A 169 -11.32 18.03 3.54
C ALA A 169 -10.69 17.20 2.42
N VAL A 170 -9.51 16.62 2.66
CA VAL A 170 -8.87 15.68 1.71
C VAL A 170 -9.67 14.37 1.59
N LEU A 171 -10.17 13.83 2.71
CA LEU A 171 -11.05 12.66 2.70
C LEU A 171 -12.38 12.94 1.97
N ARG A 172 -13.00 14.11 2.21
CA ARG A 172 -14.24 14.55 1.54
C ARG A 172 -14.05 14.72 0.04
N GLU A 173 -12.91 15.25 -0.40
CA GLU A 173 -12.58 15.37 -1.82
C GLU A 173 -12.47 13.98 -2.50
N ALA A 174 -12.01 12.98 -1.74
CA ALA A 174 -12.02 11.58 -2.14
C ALA A 174 -13.39 10.90 -1.98
N GLY A 175 -14.44 11.62 -1.58
CA GLY A 175 -15.82 11.11 -1.46
C GLY A 175 -16.13 10.35 -0.18
N ASP A 176 -15.23 10.31 0.80
CA ASP A 176 -15.53 9.81 2.14
C ASP A 176 -16.42 10.83 2.87
N VAL A 177 -17.61 10.42 3.33
CA VAL A 177 -18.57 11.31 4.03
C VAL A 177 -18.78 10.95 5.50
N THR A 178 -18.03 9.98 6.01
CA THR A 178 -18.28 9.31 7.30
C THR A 178 -17.12 9.46 8.27
N THR A 179 -15.88 9.41 7.79
CA THR A 179 -14.69 9.41 8.66
C THR A 179 -14.54 10.76 9.35
N ASP A 180 -14.51 10.77 10.67
CA ASP A 180 -14.30 11.94 11.52
C ASP A 180 -12.87 11.88 12.07
N VAL A 181 -12.03 12.86 11.71
CA VAL A 181 -10.60 12.78 12.05
C VAL A 181 -10.43 13.04 13.53
N ALA A 182 -9.80 12.08 14.22
CA ALA A 182 -9.64 12.10 15.66
C ALA A 182 -8.71 13.25 16.11
N ALA A 183 -9.30 14.41 16.34
CA ALA A 183 -8.76 15.49 17.15
C ALA A 183 -9.79 16.02 18.16
N ARG A 184 -11.07 15.67 17.95
CA ARG A 184 -12.23 16.20 18.69
C ARG A 184 -12.87 15.20 19.66
N HIS A 185 -12.50 13.92 19.56
CA HIS A 185 -13.20 12.81 20.22
C HIS A 185 -12.37 12.04 21.25
N THR A 186 -11.09 12.39 21.44
CA THR A 186 -10.31 11.81 22.53
C THR A 186 -10.72 12.43 23.86
N LYS A 187 -10.54 11.70 24.97
CA LYS A 187 -10.85 12.21 26.32
C LYS A 187 -10.08 13.50 26.66
N LEU A 188 -8.99 13.77 25.96
CA LEU A 188 -8.15 14.97 26.05
C LEU A 188 -8.57 16.08 25.07
N ALA A 189 -9.24 15.76 23.95
CA ALA A 189 -9.81 16.76 23.04
C ALA A 189 -10.82 17.69 23.73
N ALA A 190 -11.51 17.21 24.77
CA ALA A 190 -12.38 18.02 25.63
C ALA A 190 -11.64 19.10 26.46
N LEU A 191 -10.31 19.12 26.41
CA LEU A 191 -9.44 20.07 27.10
C LEU A 191 -8.73 21.06 26.16
N GLU A 192 -9.11 21.13 24.87
CA GLU A 192 -8.43 21.95 23.85
C GLU A 192 -6.91 21.63 23.78
N SER A 193 -6.53 20.37 23.99
CA SER A 193 -5.12 19.96 23.95
C SER A 193 -4.67 19.67 22.52
N ASP A 194 -3.53 20.22 22.11
CA ASP A 194 -2.75 19.78 20.94
C ASP A 194 -2.11 18.41 21.22
N ASP A 195 -2.94 17.39 21.47
CA ASP A 195 -2.48 16.08 21.86
C ASP A 195 -1.64 15.47 20.74
N LEU A 196 -0.44 15.00 21.12
CA LEU A 196 0.53 14.49 20.16
C LEU A 196 -0.10 13.27 19.48
N LEU A 197 -0.15 13.30 18.15
CA LEU A 197 -0.49 12.16 17.30
C LEU A 197 -1.95 11.69 17.40
N ALA A 198 -2.86 12.52 17.92
CA ALA A 198 -4.29 12.20 18.09
C ALA A 198 -4.94 11.69 16.80
N PHE A 199 -4.55 12.26 15.66
CA PHE A 199 -5.04 11.88 14.33
C PHE A 199 -4.89 10.38 14.03
N GLY A 200 -3.90 9.70 14.63
CA GLY A 200 -3.70 8.26 14.45
C GLY A 200 -4.79 7.39 15.08
N ALA A 201 -5.63 7.94 15.97
CA ALA A 201 -6.78 7.27 16.58
C ALA A 201 -8.07 7.45 15.76
N THR A 202 -7.98 8.02 14.56
CA THR A 202 -9.12 8.15 13.65
C THR A 202 -9.68 6.77 13.31
N GLU A 203 -10.93 6.50 13.65
CA GLU A 203 -11.63 5.30 13.18
C GLU A 203 -11.76 5.37 11.66
N TRP A 204 -11.28 4.34 10.96
CA TRP A 204 -11.27 4.33 9.50
C TRP A 204 -11.52 2.93 8.97
N SER A 205 -12.69 2.70 8.36
CA SER A 205 -13.08 1.40 7.81
C SER A 205 -12.17 0.97 6.65
N LEU A 206 -12.08 -0.33 6.36
CA LEU A 206 -11.43 -0.81 5.13
C LEU A 206 -12.14 -0.31 3.87
N ALA A 207 -13.47 -0.17 3.94
CA ALA A 207 -14.26 0.33 2.83
C ALA A 207 -13.90 1.79 2.51
N ASP A 208 -13.81 2.64 3.53
CA ASP A 208 -13.43 4.05 3.38
C ASP A 208 -11.94 4.18 3.00
N GLN A 209 -11.05 3.34 3.55
CA GLN A 209 -9.64 3.32 3.15
C GLN A 209 -9.44 2.95 1.69
N VAL A 210 -10.07 1.87 1.21
CA VAL A 210 -9.93 1.47 -0.19
C VAL A 210 -10.61 2.47 -1.12
N HIS A 211 -11.72 3.09 -0.69
CA HIS A 211 -12.36 4.15 -1.44
C HIS A 211 -11.43 5.36 -1.58
N PHE A 212 -10.85 5.84 -0.47
CA PHE A 212 -9.85 6.91 -0.49
C PHE A 212 -8.67 6.56 -1.40
N ALA A 213 -8.11 5.37 -1.26
CA ALA A 213 -7.02 4.88 -2.11
C ALA A 213 -7.39 4.88 -3.59
N SER A 214 -8.61 4.45 -3.95
CA SER A 214 -9.10 4.42 -5.33
C SER A 214 -9.20 5.82 -5.95
N ARG A 215 -9.39 6.85 -5.12
CA ARG A 215 -9.52 8.25 -5.54
C ARG A 215 -8.22 9.03 -5.42
N LEU A 216 -7.28 8.60 -4.59
CA LEU A 216 -6.06 9.31 -4.27
C LEU A 216 -5.29 9.79 -5.53
N PRO A 217 -5.01 8.94 -6.55
CA PRO A 217 -4.32 9.39 -7.77
C PRO A 217 -5.07 10.48 -8.55
N CYS A 218 -6.38 10.58 -8.35
CA CYS A 218 -7.25 11.52 -9.05
C CYS A 218 -7.35 12.87 -8.33
N LEU A 219 -6.82 12.97 -7.11
CA LEU A 219 -6.85 14.21 -6.35
C LEU A 219 -5.77 15.18 -6.87
N PRO A 220 -6.06 16.49 -6.91
CA PRO A 220 -5.07 17.51 -7.25
C PRO A 220 -3.79 17.38 -6.42
N ARG A 221 -2.65 17.36 -7.11
CA ARG A 221 -1.31 17.33 -6.50
C ARG A 221 -1.01 16.07 -5.66
N ALA A 222 -1.81 15.01 -5.75
CA ALA A 222 -1.58 13.77 -4.98
C ALA A 222 -0.31 13.01 -5.36
N ASN A 223 0.20 13.20 -6.59
CA ASN A 223 1.44 12.58 -7.06
C ASN A 223 2.62 12.80 -6.10
N SER A 224 2.68 13.93 -5.39
CA SER A 224 3.76 14.17 -4.42
C SER A 224 3.75 13.21 -3.23
N VAL A 225 2.58 12.68 -2.84
CA VAL A 225 2.44 11.70 -1.76
C VAL A 225 2.48 10.29 -2.30
N VAL A 226 1.84 10.02 -3.45
CA VAL A 226 1.85 8.71 -4.10
C VAL A 226 3.28 8.27 -4.43
N SER A 227 4.14 9.17 -4.92
CA SER A 227 5.56 8.84 -5.13
C SER A 227 6.28 8.43 -3.83
N LEU A 228 6.00 9.08 -2.70
CA LEU A 228 6.58 8.70 -1.41
C LEU A 228 6.07 7.33 -0.94
N MET A 229 4.82 6.98 -1.26
CA MET A 229 4.27 5.66 -0.97
C MET A 229 4.96 4.53 -1.76
N SER A 230 5.71 4.84 -2.83
CA SER A 230 6.54 3.88 -3.56
C SER A 230 7.93 3.67 -2.93
N GLU A 231 8.29 4.48 -1.93
CA GLU A 231 9.63 4.55 -1.33
C GLU A 231 9.63 4.07 0.14
N ILE A 232 8.66 3.23 0.52
CA ILE A 232 8.58 2.67 1.88
C ILE A 232 9.85 1.88 2.21
N THR A 233 10.39 2.13 3.40
CA THR A 233 11.62 1.51 3.86
C THR A 233 11.52 -0.02 4.00
N PRO A 234 12.62 -0.77 3.77
CA PRO A 234 12.62 -2.23 3.82
C PRO A 234 12.10 -2.85 5.12
N SER A 235 12.30 -2.19 6.27
CA SER A 235 11.80 -2.66 7.56
C SER A 235 10.28 -2.60 7.70
N GLN A 236 9.60 -1.87 6.81
CA GLN A 236 8.14 -1.75 6.76
C GLN A 236 7.54 -2.34 5.47
N SER A 237 8.36 -2.99 4.63
CA SER A 237 7.96 -3.61 3.36
C SER A 237 7.41 -5.04 3.51
N TRP A 238 6.58 -5.27 4.53
CA TRP A 238 5.72 -6.45 4.67
C TRP A 238 4.37 -6.20 3.99
N GLY A 239 3.51 -7.22 3.88
CA GLY A 239 2.20 -7.15 3.25
C GLY A 239 2.28 -6.71 1.79
N LEU A 240 1.64 -5.59 1.43
CA LEU A 240 1.66 -5.02 0.08
C LEU A 240 3.08 -4.76 -0.44
N GLY A 241 4.07 -4.56 0.46
CA GLY A 241 5.48 -4.44 0.08
C GLY A 241 6.09 -5.70 -0.56
N ARG A 242 5.39 -6.85 -0.52
CA ARG A 242 5.75 -8.06 -1.26
C ARG A 242 5.42 -7.98 -2.75
N LEU A 243 4.56 -7.05 -3.16
CA LEU A 243 4.11 -6.90 -4.54
C LEU A 243 4.97 -5.87 -5.28
N ILE A 244 5.43 -6.25 -6.48
CA ILE A 244 6.28 -5.39 -7.30
C ILE A 244 5.51 -4.14 -7.72
N GLY A 245 6.10 -2.97 -7.45
CA GLY A 245 5.53 -1.68 -7.83
C GLY A 245 4.36 -1.23 -6.96
N ALA A 246 4.12 -1.87 -5.81
CA ALA A 246 3.13 -1.41 -4.85
C ALA A 246 3.48 -0.02 -4.29
N GLU A 247 2.49 0.85 -4.20
CA GLU A 247 2.57 2.16 -3.55
C GLU A 247 1.65 2.13 -2.34
N PHE A 248 2.18 2.07 -1.12
CA PHE A 248 1.36 1.78 0.06
C PHE A 248 1.79 2.56 1.30
N LYS A 249 0.93 2.55 2.32
CA LYS A 249 1.28 2.96 3.68
C LYS A 249 0.74 1.97 4.69
N GLY A 250 1.61 1.57 5.62
CA GLY A 250 1.25 0.75 6.78
C GLY A 250 0.95 1.54 8.05
N GLY A 251 0.18 0.94 8.94
CA GLY A 251 -0.08 1.37 10.30
C GLY A 251 -0.25 0.17 11.22
N TRP A 252 0.26 0.24 12.45
CA TRP A 252 0.20 -0.89 13.39
C TRP A 252 0.22 -0.42 14.83
N GLY A 253 -0.29 -1.22 15.75
CA GLY A 253 -0.13 -0.95 17.18
C GLY A 253 -0.98 -1.90 18.01
N PRO A 254 -0.69 -1.99 19.31
CA PRO A 254 -1.48 -2.78 20.24
C PRO A 254 -2.80 -2.05 20.50
N ASP A 255 -3.88 -2.81 20.57
CA ASP A 255 -5.12 -2.36 21.18
C ASP A 255 -4.90 -2.01 22.66
N ASP A 256 -5.48 -0.90 23.12
CA ASP A 256 -5.21 -0.35 24.45
C ASP A 256 -5.74 -1.26 25.58
N ASP A 257 -6.80 -2.03 25.32
CA ASP A 257 -7.45 -2.89 26.32
C ASP A 257 -6.87 -4.32 26.33
N THR A 258 -6.66 -4.90 25.14
CA THR A 258 -6.24 -6.29 24.98
C THR A 258 -4.75 -6.46 24.75
N GLY A 259 -4.05 -5.40 24.34
CA GLY A 259 -2.64 -5.42 23.95
C GLY A 259 -2.37 -6.14 22.62
N LYS A 260 -3.40 -6.62 21.92
CA LYS A 260 -3.24 -7.34 20.65
C LYS A 260 -2.85 -6.38 19.55
N TYR A 261 -1.81 -6.73 18.80
CA TYR A 261 -1.41 -5.95 17.64
C TYR A 261 -2.43 -6.07 16.52
N THR A 262 -2.89 -4.93 16.04
CA THR A 262 -3.48 -4.79 14.71
C THR A 262 -2.42 -4.27 13.77
N VAL A 263 -2.34 -4.86 12.57
CA VAL A 263 -1.51 -4.38 11.47
C VAL A 263 -2.42 -4.14 10.27
N ARG A 264 -2.31 -2.97 9.65
CA ARG A 264 -3.11 -2.59 8.48
C ARG A 264 -2.30 -1.84 7.44
N GLN A 265 -2.70 -1.96 6.18
CA GLN A 265 -2.11 -1.26 5.05
C GLN A 265 -3.20 -0.84 4.08
N PHE A 266 -2.96 0.24 3.34
CA PHE A 266 -3.67 0.48 2.10
C PHE A 266 -2.72 1.05 1.05
N GLY A 267 -3.10 0.94 -0.22
CA GLY A 267 -2.27 1.42 -1.31
C GLY A 267 -2.82 1.13 -2.68
N LEU A 268 -1.94 1.27 -3.66
CA LEU A 268 -2.17 1.09 -5.08
C LEU A 268 -1.27 -0.03 -5.57
N ILE A 269 -1.83 -0.97 -6.33
CA ILE A 269 -1.08 -2.04 -6.96
C ILE A 269 -1.23 -1.91 -8.49
N PRO A 270 -0.13 -1.80 -9.25
CA PRO A 270 -0.21 -1.72 -10.70
C PRO A 270 -0.69 -3.04 -11.29
N THR A 271 -1.56 -2.96 -12.30
CA THR A 271 -1.97 -4.12 -13.11
C THR A 271 -1.90 -3.77 -14.60
N LEU A 272 -1.96 -4.77 -15.47
CA LEU A 272 -2.01 -4.56 -16.93
C LEU A 272 -3.25 -3.79 -17.39
N ASN A 273 -4.33 -3.78 -16.60
CA ASN A 273 -5.60 -3.12 -16.92
C ASN A 273 -5.77 -1.78 -16.18
N GLY A 274 -4.70 -1.23 -15.61
CA GLY A 274 -4.71 -0.05 -14.74
C GLY A 274 -4.54 -0.44 -13.25
N PRO A 275 -4.11 0.49 -12.39
CA PRO A 275 -3.94 0.20 -10.98
C PRO A 275 -5.26 -0.15 -10.28
N ILE A 276 -5.15 -0.98 -9.24
CA ILE A 276 -6.20 -1.23 -8.25
C ILE A 276 -5.82 -0.56 -6.94
N ALA A 277 -6.83 -0.16 -6.17
CA ALA A 277 -6.68 0.19 -4.78
C ALA A 277 -6.94 -1.04 -3.90
N VAL A 278 -6.14 -1.19 -2.84
CA VAL A 278 -6.22 -2.31 -1.89
C VAL A 278 -6.13 -1.76 -0.47
N ALA A 279 -6.95 -2.28 0.44
CA ALA A 279 -6.82 -2.10 1.89
C ALA A 279 -6.85 -3.46 2.58
N LEU A 280 -5.92 -3.68 3.52
CA LEU A 280 -5.70 -4.93 4.23
C LEU A 280 -5.60 -4.66 5.73
N ALA A 281 -6.05 -5.62 6.53
CA ALA A 281 -5.77 -5.64 7.96
C ALA A 281 -5.72 -7.07 8.52
N ALA A 282 -4.92 -7.25 9.56
CA ALA A 282 -4.79 -8.49 10.30
C ALA A 282 -4.66 -8.22 11.80
N GLU A 283 -5.30 -9.07 12.59
CA GLU A 283 -5.18 -9.12 14.05
C GLU A 283 -5.10 -10.60 14.49
N PRO A 284 -3.89 -11.13 14.74
CA PRO A 284 -3.71 -12.52 15.13
C PRO A 284 -4.24 -12.79 16.55
N ASN A 285 -4.68 -14.01 16.80
CA ASN A 285 -5.11 -14.43 18.14
C ASN A 285 -3.97 -14.39 19.16
N SER A 286 -2.73 -14.60 18.71
CA SER A 286 -1.51 -14.43 19.52
C SER A 286 -1.30 -13.00 19.99
N GLY A 287 -1.87 -12.02 19.28
CA GLY A 287 -1.69 -10.59 19.51
C GLY A 287 -0.30 -10.07 19.13
N SER A 288 0.56 -10.87 18.49
CA SER A 288 1.92 -10.47 18.16
C SER A 288 2.00 -9.65 16.86
N PHE A 289 2.95 -8.72 16.79
CA PHE A 289 3.21 -7.96 15.56
C PHE A 289 3.70 -8.87 14.42
N ASP A 290 4.61 -9.81 14.72
CA ASP A 290 5.22 -10.69 13.72
C ASP A 290 4.14 -11.57 13.05
N ASP A 291 3.27 -12.23 13.83
CA ASP A 291 2.18 -13.04 13.27
C ASP A 291 1.21 -12.19 12.45
N ALA A 292 0.97 -10.95 12.86
CA ALA A 292 0.11 -10.03 12.11
C ALA A 292 0.74 -9.68 10.75
N THR A 293 2.05 -9.41 10.70
CA THR A 293 2.75 -9.17 9.43
C THR A 293 2.82 -10.41 8.54
N ASP A 294 2.93 -11.61 9.11
CA ASP A 294 2.87 -12.87 8.35
C ASP A 294 1.47 -13.10 7.74
N MET A 295 0.40 -12.76 8.46
CA MET A 295 -0.97 -12.78 7.92
C MET A 295 -1.12 -11.75 6.78
N MET A 296 -0.56 -10.54 6.93
CA MET A 296 -0.57 -9.51 5.90
C MET A 296 0.19 -9.92 4.64
N ASP A 297 1.33 -10.59 4.78
CA ASP A 297 2.09 -11.15 3.65
C ASP A 297 1.25 -12.16 2.86
N LYS A 298 0.57 -13.08 3.55
CA LYS A 298 -0.31 -14.07 2.90
C LYS A 298 -1.48 -13.42 2.16
N LEU A 299 -2.11 -12.41 2.76
CA LEU A 299 -3.19 -11.63 2.12
C LEU A 299 -2.68 -10.91 0.87
N ALA A 300 -1.50 -10.29 0.94
CA ALA A 300 -0.93 -9.59 -0.20
C ALA A 300 -0.55 -10.54 -1.34
N LEU A 301 0.01 -11.72 -1.03
CA LEU A 301 0.32 -12.74 -2.03
C LEU A 301 -0.95 -13.26 -2.72
N LEU A 302 -2.03 -13.50 -1.97
CA LEU A 302 -3.34 -13.83 -2.53
C LEU A 302 -3.82 -12.75 -3.51
N VAL A 303 -3.74 -11.46 -3.14
CA VAL A 303 -4.06 -10.36 -4.07
C VAL A 303 -3.15 -10.39 -5.31
N GLY A 304 -1.86 -10.68 -5.12
CA GLY A 304 -0.87 -10.85 -6.18
C GLY A 304 -1.26 -11.90 -7.21
N ASP A 305 -1.70 -13.07 -6.74
CA ASP A 305 -2.11 -14.20 -7.59
C ASP A 305 -3.36 -13.86 -8.43
N HIS A 306 -4.24 -12.99 -7.93
CA HIS A 306 -5.45 -12.56 -8.62
C HIS A 306 -5.34 -11.21 -9.34
N LEU A 307 -4.17 -10.56 -9.43
CA LEU A 307 -4.04 -9.31 -10.19
C LEU A 307 -4.54 -9.40 -11.65
N PRO A 308 -4.36 -10.51 -12.40
CA PRO A 308 -4.92 -10.65 -13.76
C PRO A 308 -6.45 -10.72 -13.81
N ASP A 309 -7.08 -10.95 -12.66
CA ASP A 309 -8.52 -11.17 -12.50
C ASP A 309 -9.24 -9.93 -11.97
N LEU A 310 -8.51 -9.08 -11.25
CA LEU A 310 -9.02 -7.85 -10.70
C LEU A 310 -9.12 -6.76 -11.77
N ARG A 311 -10.22 -6.00 -11.71
CA ARG A 311 -10.47 -4.91 -12.63
C ARG A 311 -9.69 -3.67 -12.17
N GLY A 312 -8.64 -3.33 -12.91
CA GLY A 312 -7.96 -2.04 -12.80
C GLY A 312 -8.81 -0.86 -13.26
N GLY A 313 -8.40 0.35 -12.91
CA GLY A 313 -9.06 1.57 -13.36
C GLY A 313 -8.10 2.75 -13.48
N LEU A 314 -8.63 3.87 -13.97
CA LEU A 314 -7.89 5.12 -14.20
C LEU A 314 -8.77 6.31 -13.83
N CYS A 315 -8.14 7.43 -13.49
CA CYS A 315 -8.84 8.68 -13.27
C CYS A 315 -9.50 9.15 -14.57
N SER A 316 -10.77 9.54 -14.49
CA SER A 316 -11.45 10.22 -15.60
C SER A 316 -10.98 11.68 -15.63
N HIS A 317 -10.45 12.12 -16.78
CA HIS A 317 -10.10 13.52 -17.02
C HIS A 317 -11.32 14.35 -17.43
#